data_AF-A0A2A3D4T2-F1
#
_entry.id   AF-A0A2A3D4T2-F1
#
_cell.length_a   1.000
_cell.length_b   1.000
_cell.length_c   1.000
_cell.angle_alpha   90.00
_cell.angle_beta   90.00
_cell.angle_gamma   90.00
#
_symmetry.space_group_name_H-M   'P 1'
#
loop_
_entity.id
_entity.type
_entity.pdbx_description
1 polymer ?
#
loop_
_entity_poly.entity_id
_entity_poly.type
_entity_poly.pdbx_seq_one_letter_code
_entity_poly.pdbx_strand_id
1 'polypeptide(L)'
;MANITSSGKFASDQPQYCLSTNDFVLLRIIRRQEDIAVMTATAGEDDSGKSAYPDQERLIDAAIAAFSPFGTPNRHANDRHGRPYVEFSGLNEYQIKQAGNLMAGALGVELLDMAELWIELSDAADEDEQVYLSDGMWLAEDGQLTKR
;
A
#
# COMPACT_ATOMS: atom_id res chain seq x y z
N MET A 1 -12.72 2.55 -13.75
CA MET A 1 -11.46 2.02 -14.31
C MET A 1 -10.35 2.65 -13.50
N ALA A 2 -9.80 1.92 -12.54
CA ALA A 2 -8.62 2.36 -11.81
C ALA A 2 -7.39 1.91 -12.62
N ASN A 3 -6.42 2.80 -12.80
CA ASN A 3 -5.12 2.44 -13.38
C ASN A 3 -4.19 2.10 -12.22
N ILE A 4 -3.81 0.83 -12.15
CA ILE A 4 -2.64 0.38 -11.40
C ILE A 4 -1.42 0.64 -12.27
N THR A 5 -0.49 1.45 -11.78
CA THR A 5 0.78 1.72 -12.44
C THR A 5 1.91 1.14 -11.60
N SER A 6 2.56 0.08 -12.11
CA SER A 6 3.84 -0.35 -11.55
C SER A 6 4.87 0.76 -11.80
N SER A 7 5.44 1.31 -10.73
CA SER A 7 6.38 2.42 -10.85
C SER A 7 7.81 1.89 -11.08
N GLY A 8 8.32 2.01 -12.31
CA GLY A 8 9.70 1.67 -12.67
C GLY A 8 10.79 2.61 -12.11
N LYS A 9 10.44 3.48 -11.15
CA LYS A 9 11.34 4.53 -10.65
C LYS A 9 12.51 4.01 -9.81
N PHE A 10 12.49 2.74 -9.42
CA PHE A 10 13.58 2.07 -8.73
C PHE A 10 13.73 0.67 -9.29
N ALA A 11 14.90 0.35 -9.85
CA ALA A 11 15.30 -1.01 -10.16
C ALA A 11 15.55 -1.78 -8.85
N SER A 12 14.48 -2.06 -8.10
CA SER A 12 14.49 -3.02 -7.02
C SER A 12 13.54 -4.16 -7.39
N ASP A 13 14.07 -5.36 -7.30
CA ASP A 13 13.45 -6.67 -7.06
C ASP A 13 12.28 -6.72 -6.02
N GLN A 14 11.81 -5.58 -5.51
CA GLN A 14 10.73 -5.46 -4.53
C GLN A 14 9.50 -4.84 -5.19
N PRO A 15 8.34 -5.52 -5.19
CA PRO A 15 7.12 -4.97 -5.74
C PRO A 15 6.67 -3.75 -4.92
N GLN A 16 6.35 -2.67 -5.62
CA GLN A 16 5.93 -1.40 -5.05
C GLN A 16 4.52 -1.06 -5.54
N TYR A 17 3.67 -0.69 -4.60
CA TYR A 17 2.28 -0.32 -4.83
C TYR A 17 2.00 1.07 -4.27
N CYS A 18 0.90 1.69 -4.70
CA CYS A 18 0.54 3.04 -4.29
C CYS A 18 -0.91 3.11 -3.83
N LEU A 19 -1.14 3.61 -2.61
CA LEU A 19 -2.47 3.99 -2.14
C LEU A 19 -2.75 5.42 -2.62
N SER A 20 -3.73 5.57 -3.50
CA SER A 20 -3.94 6.81 -4.25
C SER A 20 -5.42 7.21 -4.30
N THR A 21 -5.63 8.50 -4.57
CA THR A 21 -6.89 9.07 -5.07
C THR A 21 -6.78 9.22 -6.59
N ASN A 22 -7.81 9.81 -7.23
CA ASN A 22 -7.72 10.18 -8.65
C ASN A 22 -6.56 11.16 -8.94
N ASP A 23 -6.31 12.10 -8.03
CA ASP A 23 -5.42 13.25 -8.29
C ASP A 23 -4.07 13.13 -7.56
N PHE A 24 -4.03 12.36 -6.48
CA PHE A 24 -2.91 12.32 -5.54
C PHE A 24 -2.49 10.91 -5.16
N VAL A 25 -1.18 10.70 -5.09
CA VAL A 25 -0.59 9.55 -4.38
C VAL A 25 -0.49 9.90 -2.90
N LEU A 26 -1.00 9.04 -2.03
CA LEU A 26 -0.99 9.24 -0.57
C LEU A 26 0.10 8.41 0.10
N LEU A 27 0.15 7.11 -0.20
CA LEU A 27 1.13 6.19 0.37
C LEU A 27 1.81 5.39 -0.72
N ARG A 28 3.06 5.03 -0.46
CA ARG A 28 3.76 3.93 -1.14
C ARG A 28 3.82 2.73 -0.22
N ILE A 29 3.56 1.57 -0.78
CA ILE A 29 3.57 0.28 -0.10
C ILE A 29 4.70 -0.51 -0.76
N ILE A 30 5.68 -0.92 0.03
CA ILE A 30 6.84 -1.67 -0.43
C ILE A 30 6.76 -3.03 0.23
N ARG A 31 6.65 -4.08 -0.58
CA ARG A 31 6.75 -5.43 -0.08
C ARG A 31 8.23 -5.81 0.05
N ARG A 32 8.62 -6.19 1.26
CA ARG A 32 9.95 -6.76 1.55
C ARG A 32 9.78 -8.26 1.80
N GLN A 33 10.89 -8.98 1.90
CA GLN A 33 10.88 -10.45 2.08
C GLN A 33 10.13 -10.90 3.34
N GLU A 34 10.19 -10.13 4.43
CA GLU A 34 9.64 -10.52 5.73
C GLU A 34 8.50 -9.62 6.22
N ASP A 35 8.32 -8.44 5.63
CA ASP A 35 7.30 -7.47 6.04
C ASP A 35 6.81 -6.58 4.91
N ILE A 36 5.73 -5.83 5.17
CA ILE A 36 5.30 -4.74 4.31
C ILE A 36 5.64 -3.43 5.00
N ALA A 37 6.30 -2.55 4.25
CA ALA A 37 6.56 -1.18 4.66
C ALA A 37 5.62 -0.22 3.94
N VAL A 38 5.14 0.79 4.67
CA VAL A 38 4.29 1.84 4.13
C VAL A 38 4.91 3.19 4.42
N MET A 39 4.92 4.09 3.44
CA MET A 39 5.43 5.45 3.63
C MET A 39 4.57 6.50 2.94
N THR A 40 4.50 7.69 3.52
CA THR A 40 3.79 8.82 2.89
C THR A 40 4.50 9.26 1.62
N ALA A 41 3.76 9.40 0.53
CA ALA A 41 4.31 9.80 -0.75
C ALA A 41 4.83 11.24 -0.70
N THR A 42 6.03 11.48 -1.22
CA THR A 42 6.61 12.82 -1.38
C THR A 42 6.61 13.30 -2.83
N ALA A 43 6.27 12.41 -3.76
CA ALA A 43 6.21 12.66 -5.18
C ALA A 43 5.11 11.81 -5.80
N GLY A 44 4.49 12.35 -6.85
CA GLY A 44 3.54 11.64 -7.69
C GLY A 44 4.15 10.46 -8.44
N GLU A 45 3.29 9.74 -9.15
CA GLU A 45 3.67 8.73 -10.12
C GLU A 45 3.94 9.43 -11.46
N ASP A 46 5.14 9.23 -12.01
CA ASP A 46 5.56 9.95 -13.23
C ASP A 46 4.69 9.64 -14.45
N ASP A 47 4.09 8.45 -14.49
CA ASP A 47 3.37 7.94 -15.65
C ASP A 47 1.84 8.04 -15.54
N SER A 48 1.29 8.31 -14.35
CA SER A 48 -0.17 8.30 -14.11
C SER A 48 -0.80 9.69 -13.93
N GLY A 49 -0.01 10.76 -14.03
CA GLY A 49 -0.49 12.14 -13.88
C GLY A 49 -0.90 12.52 -12.45
N LYS A 50 -0.82 11.58 -11.51
CA LYS A 50 -1.07 11.82 -10.08
C LYS A 50 0.07 12.63 -9.49
N SER A 51 -0.27 13.63 -8.70
CA SER A 51 0.70 14.46 -7.97
C SER A 51 0.92 13.96 -6.55
N ALA A 52 1.90 14.52 -5.83
CA ALA A 52 1.97 14.32 -4.39
C ALA A 52 0.80 15.06 -3.73
N TYR A 53 0.30 14.54 -2.60
CA TYR A 53 -0.70 15.25 -1.83
C TYR A 53 -0.18 16.65 -1.44
N PRO A 54 -0.96 17.74 -1.64
CA PRO A 54 -0.46 19.11 -1.57
C PRO A 54 -0.05 19.54 -0.16
N ASP A 55 -0.70 18.98 0.87
CA ASP A 55 -0.42 19.28 2.27
C ASP A 55 0.31 18.11 2.95
N GLN A 56 1.63 18.09 2.79
CA GLN A 56 2.48 16.98 3.25
C GLN A 56 2.46 16.81 4.77
N GLU A 57 2.37 17.89 5.52
CA GLU A 57 2.31 17.85 6.99
C GLU A 57 1.02 17.17 7.43
N ARG A 58 -0.12 17.57 6.85
CA ARG A 58 -1.41 16.93 7.11
C ARG A 58 -1.44 15.46 6.69
N LEU A 59 -0.78 15.09 5.59
CA LEU A 59 -0.66 13.69 5.18
C LEU A 59 0.12 12.86 6.21
N ILE A 60 1.24 13.39 6.70
CA ILE A 60 2.07 12.73 7.73
C ILE A 60 1.28 12.57 9.04
N ASP A 61 0.61 13.62 9.50
CA ASP A 61 -0.19 13.58 10.73
C ASP A 61 -1.34 12.57 10.62
N ALA A 62 -2.05 12.57 9.48
CA ALA A 62 -3.13 11.61 9.23
C ALA A 62 -2.61 10.17 9.18
N ALA A 63 -1.44 9.95 8.57
CA ALA A 63 -0.82 8.63 8.54
C ALA A 63 -0.41 8.18 9.95
N ILE A 64 0.25 9.03 10.74
CA ILE A 64 0.62 8.71 12.13
C ILE A 64 -0.61 8.36 12.95
N ALA A 65 -1.67 9.18 12.90
CA ALA A 65 -2.91 8.92 13.62
C ALA A 65 -3.57 7.59 13.20
N ALA A 66 -3.54 7.27 11.90
CA ALA A 66 -4.16 6.05 11.37
C ALA A 66 -3.37 4.77 11.67
N PHE A 67 -2.03 4.82 11.67
CA PHE A 67 -1.18 3.65 11.85
C PHE A 67 -0.76 3.39 13.30
N SER A 68 -0.72 4.42 14.16
CA SER A 68 -0.32 4.28 15.57
C SER A 68 -1.14 3.25 16.38
N PRO A 69 -2.45 3.06 16.17
CA PRO A 69 -3.24 2.05 16.89
C PRO A 69 -2.76 0.61 16.67
N PHE A 70 -2.02 0.33 15.60
CA PHE A 70 -1.46 -1.00 15.32
C PHE A 70 -0.14 -1.28 16.06
N GLY A 71 0.36 -0.32 16.85
CA GLY A 71 1.61 -0.46 17.61
C GLY A 71 2.84 -0.58 16.72
N THR A 72 2.75 -0.17 15.45
CA THR A 72 3.86 -0.27 14.51
C THR A 72 4.89 0.82 14.76
N PRO A 73 6.19 0.49 14.73
CA PRO A 73 7.23 1.48 14.81
C PRO A 73 7.13 2.40 13.58
N ASN A 74 7.28 3.70 13.82
CA ASN A 74 7.37 4.68 12.76
C ASN A 74 8.76 5.32 12.72
N ARG A 75 9.19 5.71 11.52
CA ARG A 75 10.45 6.41 11.27
C ARG A 75 10.17 7.66 10.45
N HIS A 76 10.55 8.80 11.00
CA HIS A 76 10.58 10.06 10.26
C HIS A 76 11.86 10.16 9.45
N ALA A 77 11.75 10.57 8.19
CA ALA A 77 12.88 10.70 7.29
C ALA A 77 12.61 11.77 6.22
N ASN A 78 13.64 12.05 5.41
CA ASN A 78 13.54 12.97 4.28
C ASN A 78 13.92 12.24 2.99
N ASP A 79 13.24 12.56 1.90
CA ASP A 79 13.63 12.06 0.58
C ASP A 79 14.90 12.76 0.07
N ARG A 80 15.35 12.39 -1.15
CA ARG A 80 16.56 12.97 -1.77
C ARG A 80 16.46 14.49 -2.03
N HIS A 81 15.26 15.05 -1.99
CA HIS A 81 14.98 16.48 -2.17
C HIS A 81 14.69 17.19 -0.84
N GLY A 82 14.86 16.51 0.31
CA GLY A 82 14.63 17.09 1.63
C GLY A 82 13.16 17.16 2.04
N ARG A 83 12.25 16.50 1.31
CA ARG A 83 10.82 16.49 1.66
C ARG A 83 10.56 15.46 2.75
N PRO A 84 9.84 15.83 3.83
CA PRO A 84 9.59 14.92 4.93
C PRO A 84 8.62 13.81 4.54
N TYR A 85 8.82 12.63 5.12
CA TYR A 85 7.89 11.52 5.11
C TYR A 85 7.98 10.72 6.40
N VAL A 86 6.93 9.93 6.65
CA VAL A 86 6.94 8.92 7.70
C VAL A 86 6.84 7.53 7.06
N GLU A 87 7.59 6.58 7.61
CA GLU A 87 7.58 5.18 7.22
C GLU A 87 7.14 4.31 8.41
N PHE A 88 6.30 3.33 8.15
CA PHE A 88 5.87 2.28 9.06
C PHE A 88 6.34 0.93 8.50
N SER A 89 6.87 0.06 9.34
CA SER A 89 7.34 -1.28 8.95
C SER A 89 6.62 -2.36 9.78
N GLY A 90 6.74 -3.63 9.39
CA GLY A 90 6.09 -4.73 10.09
C GLY A 90 4.57 -4.77 9.91
N LEU A 91 4.05 -4.19 8.82
CA LEU A 91 2.61 -4.15 8.55
C LEU A 91 2.15 -5.39 7.79
N ASN A 92 0.90 -5.79 8.03
CA ASN A 92 0.17 -6.73 7.18
C ASN A 92 -0.95 -6.03 6.40
N GLU A 93 -1.52 -6.73 5.42
CA GLU A 93 -2.54 -6.18 4.52
C GLU A 93 -3.75 -5.62 5.25
N TYR A 94 -4.22 -6.32 6.28
CA TYR A 94 -5.36 -5.88 7.09
C TYR A 94 -5.08 -4.53 7.75
N GLN A 95 -3.90 -4.37 8.36
CA GLN A 95 -3.50 -3.12 9.01
C GLN A 95 -3.42 -1.97 7.99
N ILE A 96 -2.84 -2.22 6.82
CA ILE A 96 -2.70 -1.21 5.76
C ILE A 96 -4.08 -0.80 5.23
N LYS A 97 -5.00 -1.75 5.04
CA LYS A 97 -6.38 -1.47 4.60
C LYS A 97 -7.15 -0.65 5.63
N GLN A 98 -7.09 -1.02 6.91
CA GLN A 98 -7.78 -0.29 7.97
C GLN A 98 -7.19 1.11 8.15
N ALA A 99 -5.87 1.23 8.24
CA ALA A 99 -5.18 2.52 8.35
C ALA A 99 -5.43 3.40 7.12
N GLY A 100 -5.37 2.83 5.92
CA GLY A 100 -5.63 3.54 4.67
C GLY A 100 -7.01 4.17 4.64
N ASN A 101 -8.05 3.42 5.03
CA ASN A 101 -9.42 3.95 5.11
C ASN A 101 -9.57 5.04 6.18
N LEU A 102 -8.99 4.85 7.37
CA LEU A 102 -9.01 5.85 8.44
C LEU A 102 -8.33 7.15 8.01
N MET A 103 -7.16 7.03 7.39
CA MET A 103 -6.40 8.15 6.84
C MET A 103 -7.19 8.86 5.75
N ALA A 104 -7.80 8.13 4.81
CA ALA A 104 -8.63 8.72 3.76
C ALA A 104 -9.82 9.50 4.34
N GLY A 105 -10.49 8.95 5.36
CA GLY A 105 -11.56 9.63 6.09
C GLY A 105 -11.08 10.92 6.78
N ALA A 106 -9.90 10.91 7.41
CA ALA A 106 -9.33 12.09 8.05
C ALA A 106 -8.89 13.18 7.04
N LEU A 107 -8.44 12.77 5.86
CA LEU A 107 -8.08 13.67 4.77
C LEU A 107 -9.31 14.19 4.00
N GLY A 108 -10.46 13.52 4.15
CA GLY A 108 -11.69 13.84 3.42
C GLY A 108 -11.59 13.50 1.94
N VAL A 109 -10.88 12.40 1.62
CA VAL A 109 -10.63 11.96 0.24
C VAL A 109 -11.20 10.56 0.01
N GLU A 110 -11.50 10.26 -1.25
CA GLU A 110 -11.92 8.93 -1.69
C GLU A 110 -10.72 8.19 -2.29
N LEU A 111 -10.47 6.97 -1.81
CA LEU A 111 -9.43 6.11 -2.37
C LEU A 111 -9.90 5.50 -3.68
N LEU A 112 -8.98 5.39 -4.64
CA LEU A 112 -9.17 4.52 -5.80
C LEU A 112 -9.35 3.07 -5.35
N ASP A 113 -10.05 2.29 -6.17
CA ASP A 113 -10.44 0.93 -5.84
C ASP A 113 -9.23 0.11 -5.38
N MET A 114 -9.25 -0.20 -4.09
CA MET A 114 -8.19 -0.91 -3.40
C MET A 114 -8.20 -2.40 -3.73
N ALA A 115 -9.28 -2.94 -4.31
CA ALA A 115 -9.43 -4.37 -4.54
C ALA A 115 -8.37 -4.94 -5.49
N GLU A 116 -8.08 -4.25 -6.59
CA GLU A 116 -7.07 -4.72 -7.55
C GLU A 116 -5.64 -4.63 -6.96
N LEU A 117 -5.34 -3.60 -6.16
CA LEU A 117 -4.07 -3.50 -5.42
C LEU A 117 -3.88 -4.67 -4.44
N TRP A 118 -4.96 -5.12 -3.80
CA TRP A 118 -4.91 -6.24 -2.87
C TRP A 118 -4.80 -7.58 -3.58
N ILE A 119 -5.44 -7.77 -4.75
CA ILE A 119 -5.26 -8.98 -5.56
C ILE A 119 -3.79 -9.11 -5.96
N GLU A 120 -3.17 -8.03 -6.43
CA GLU A 120 -1.77 -8.07 -6.83
C GLU A 120 -0.81 -8.22 -5.63
N LEU A 121 -1.18 -7.71 -4.46
CA LEU A 121 -0.42 -7.93 -3.24
C LEU A 121 -0.60 -9.35 -2.68
N SER A 122 -1.79 -9.94 -2.78
CA SER A 122 -2.03 -11.32 -2.34
C SER A 122 -1.39 -12.33 -3.29
N ASP A 123 -1.49 -12.13 -4.60
CA ASP A 123 -0.95 -13.07 -5.59
C ASP A 123 0.59 -13.08 -5.58
N ALA A 124 1.23 -11.95 -5.26
CA ALA A 124 2.68 -11.90 -5.07
C ALA A 124 3.15 -12.56 -3.74
N ALA A 125 2.22 -13.04 -2.89
CA ALA A 125 2.54 -13.75 -1.65
C ALA A 125 2.72 -15.24 -1.83
N ASP A 126 2.26 -15.78 -2.95
CA ASP A 126 2.21 -17.21 -3.20
C ASP A 126 3.44 -17.65 -4.01
N GLU A 127 4.60 -17.57 -3.38
CA GLU A 127 5.61 -18.64 -3.48
C GLU A 127 5.57 -19.43 -2.16
N ASP A 128 4.37 -19.93 -1.81
CA ASP A 128 4.12 -21.32 -1.42
C ASP A 128 2.64 -21.53 -0.98
N GLU A 129 1.87 -22.09 -1.93
CA GLU A 129 1.00 -23.27 -1.78
C GLU A 129 -0.53 -23.21 -1.89
N GLN A 130 -1.28 -22.09 -1.80
CA GLN A 130 -2.75 -22.16 -2.06
C GLN A 130 -3.38 -20.94 -2.73
N VAL A 131 -3.93 -21.14 -3.94
CA VAL A 131 -4.58 -20.10 -4.77
C VAL A 131 -6.06 -19.96 -4.40
N TYR A 132 -6.52 -18.74 -4.10
CA TYR A 132 -7.94 -18.45 -3.85
C TYR A 132 -8.72 -18.25 -5.16
N LEU A 133 -9.82 -18.99 -5.35
CA LEU A 133 -10.57 -19.03 -6.61
C LEU A 133 -11.94 -18.33 -6.59
N SER A 134 -12.34 -17.73 -5.45
CA SER A 134 -13.68 -17.20 -5.10
C SER A 134 -14.66 -18.22 -4.48
N ASP A 135 -15.71 -17.74 -3.79
CA ASP A 135 -16.74 -18.53 -3.07
C ASP A 135 -16.24 -19.46 -1.94
N GLY A 136 -15.18 -19.04 -1.23
CA GLY A 136 -14.60 -19.84 -0.14
C GLY A 136 -13.81 -21.06 -0.64
N MET A 137 -13.49 -21.10 -1.94
CA MET A 137 -12.73 -22.19 -2.56
C MET A 137 -11.25 -21.82 -2.68
N TRP A 138 -10.41 -22.76 -2.26
CA TRP A 138 -8.96 -22.66 -2.25
C TRP A 138 -8.38 -23.86 -3.01
N LEU A 139 -7.40 -23.62 -3.88
CA LEU A 139 -6.70 -24.66 -4.63
C LEU A 139 -5.32 -24.86 -4.04
N ALA A 140 -5.08 -26.03 -3.46
CA ALA A 140 -3.76 -26.40 -2.96
C ALA A 140 -2.80 -26.81 -4.07
N GLU A 141 -1.50 -26.74 -3.81
CA GLU A 141 -0.42 -27.09 -4.75
C GLU A 141 -0.56 -28.53 -5.29
N ASP A 142 -1.13 -29.45 -4.51
CA ASP A 142 -1.42 -30.84 -4.91
C ASP A 142 -2.66 -30.98 -5.82
N GLY A 143 -3.27 -29.86 -6.21
CA GLY A 143 -4.46 -29.81 -7.05
C GLY A 143 -5.78 -30.04 -6.30
N GLN A 144 -5.75 -30.14 -4.98
CA GLN A 144 -6.97 -30.30 -4.19
C GLN A 144 -7.72 -28.99 -4.04
N LEU A 145 -9.00 -29.02 -4.42
CA LEU A 145 -9.96 -27.97 -4.12
C LEU A 145 -10.48 -28.17 -2.70
N THR A 146 -10.19 -27.22 -1.82
CA THR A 146 -10.70 -27.19 -0.46
C THR A 146 -11.70 -26.05 -0.30
N LYS A 147 -12.77 -26.31 0.47
CA LYS A 147 -13.75 -25.30 0.84
C LYS A 147 -13.52 -24.89 2.29
N ARG A 148 -13.36 -23.60 2.54
CA ARG A 148 -13.35 -23.02 3.90
C ARG A 148 -14.60 -22.20 4.15
#